data_AF-H2JH07-F1
#
_entry.id   AF-H2JH07-F1
#
_cell.length_a   1.000
_cell.length_b   1.000
_cell.length_c   1.000
_cell.angle_alpha   90.00
_cell.angle_beta   90.00
_cell.angle_gamma   90.00
#
_symmetry.space_group_name_H-M   'P 1'
#
loop_
_entity.id
_entity.type
_entity.pdbx_description
1 polymer ?
#
loop_
_entity_poly.entity_id
_entity_poly.type
_entity_poly.pdbx_seq_one_letter_code
_entity_poly.pdbx_strand_id
1 'polypeptide(L)'
;MKKSAKKVVTLLVSIICIFALVIILVFATKGNTPGTIDSNMSTKINASGQVYNADYLFENKTPYVGNNSKVLHIIDNLQFANYRGQVSLQTEKTPYGVTVNYDFENLAEEDYQKSKIENEERLKLAFKRNAALMFSLIGNLDNLTFICHQNNGSKEYIFTRAEVQKDYNEDLKEYSKDKNKFGSFAITLNNDNIIVHSMKKYSPAMSSVFGLKIMSTYEGKADNIRYTATEGTLMRNISSENRGKTLSVPANTYIYWSPLTGDDTSLKADKIIIKVEALNQGIKIAEQKFCINKEGLIYTIEENTNVVTDVK
;
A
#
# COMPACT_ATOMS: atom_id res chain seq x y z
N MET A 1 7.24 7.84 -75.37
CA MET A 1 8.10 7.88 -74.16
C MET A 1 7.36 8.19 -72.82
N LYS A 2 6.02 8.32 -72.76
CA LYS A 2 5.31 8.69 -71.50
C LYS A 2 4.81 7.52 -70.62
N LYS A 3 4.74 6.29 -71.13
CA LYS A 3 4.12 5.15 -70.43
C LYS A 3 5.10 4.37 -69.51
N SER A 4 6.39 4.36 -69.86
CA SER A 4 7.44 3.71 -69.07
C SER A 4 7.75 4.49 -67.78
N ALA A 5 7.89 5.81 -67.87
CA ALA A 5 8.18 6.67 -66.72
C ALA A 5 7.10 6.61 -65.63
N LYS A 6 5.81 6.54 -65.99
CA LYS A 6 4.72 6.36 -65.01
C LYS A 6 4.83 5.04 -64.24
N LYS A 7 5.15 3.93 -64.92
CA LYS A 7 5.31 2.61 -64.25
C LYS A 7 6.49 2.60 -63.28
N VAL A 8 7.60 3.24 -63.65
CA VAL A 8 8.78 3.34 -62.78
C VAL A 8 8.50 4.19 -61.54
N VAL A 9 7.78 5.31 -61.70
CA VAL A 9 7.39 6.17 -60.57
C VAL A 9 6.40 5.46 -59.65
N THR A 10 5.41 4.73 -60.18
CA THR A 10 4.46 3.96 -59.35
C THR A 10 5.16 2.83 -58.58
N LEU A 11 6.15 2.16 -59.19
CA LEU A 11 6.93 1.12 -58.53
C LEU A 11 7.79 1.69 -57.39
N LEU A 12 8.44 2.83 -57.60
CA LEU A 12 9.27 3.50 -56.59
C LEU A 12 8.46 4.02 -55.40
N VAL A 13 7.29 4.61 -55.63
CA VAL A 13 6.40 5.07 -54.55
C VAL A 13 5.86 3.89 -53.74
N SER A 14 5.51 2.78 -54.39
CA SER A 14 5.07 1.55 -53.71
C SER A 14 6.17 0.96 -52.82
N ILE A 15 7.42 0.93 -53.29
CA ILE A 15 8.56 0.43 -52.50
C ILE A 15 8.82 1.35 -51.29
N ILE A 16 8.75 2.67 -51.47
CA ILE A 16 8.93 3.63 -50.37
C ILE A 16 7.83 3.49 -49.30
N CYS A 17 6.56 3.29 -49.70
CA CYS A 17 5.47 3.05 -48.75
C CYS A 17 5.64 1.75 -47.98
N ILE A 18 6.13 0.68 -48.62
CA ILE A 18 6.41 -0.59 -47.94
C ILE A 18 7.57 -0.44 -46.95
N PHE A 19 8.65 0.25 -47.34
CA PHE A 19 9.75 0.54 -46.41
C PHE A 19 9.33 1.43 -45.24
N ALA A 20 8.48 2.43 -45.45
CA ALA A 20 7.94 3.26 -44.36
C ALA A 20 7.06 2.44 -43.39
N LEU A 21 6.22 1.54 -43.91
CA LEU A 21 5.41 0.63 -43.10
C LEU A 21 6.25 -0.38 -42.30
N VAL A 22 7.30 -0.93 -42.90
CA VAL A 22 8.24 -1.84 -42.22
C VAL A 22 9.03 -1.10 -41.16
N ILE A 23 9.45 0.14 -41.40
CA ILE A 23 10.12 0.97 -40.39
C ILE A 23 9.18 1.30 -39.22
N ILE A 24 7.91 1.64 -39.47
CA ILE A 24 6.91 1.87 -38.41
C ILE A 24 6.65 0.58 -37.61
N LEU A 25 6.60 -0.59 -38.26
CA LEU A 25 6.47 -1.90 -37.58
C LEU A 25 7.73 -2.29 -36.79
N VAL A 26 8.93 -1.94 -37.27
CA VAL A 26 10.21 -2.19 -36.56
C VAL A 26 10.42 -1.23 -35.40
N PHE A 27 9.91 0.01 -35.47
CA PHE A 27 9.91 0.94 -34.34
C PHE A 27 8.74 0.74 -33.37
N ALA A 28 7.61 0.18 -33.82
CA ALA A 28 6.53 -0.29 -32.93
C ALA A 28 6.88 -1.60 -32.19
N THR A 29 7.94 -2.30 -32.62
CA THR A 29 8.47 -3.51 -31.96
C THR A 29 9.74 -3.26 -31.15
N LYS A 30 10.16 -2.00 -30.96
CA LYS A 30 10.84 -1.62 -29.71
C LYS A 30 9.81 -1.59 -28.60
N GLY A 31 9.28 -2.78 -28.31
CA GLY A 31 8.49 -3.03 -27.14
C GLY A 31 9.26 -2.53 -25.94
N ASN A 32 8.54 -1.91 -25.02
CA ASN A 32 8.86 -1.98 -23.61
C ASN A 32 9.34 -3.40 -23.33
N THR A 33 10.65 -3.62 -23.25
CA THR A 33 11.18 -4.72 -22.46
C THR A 33 10.52 -4.52 -21.10
N PRO A 34 9.70 -5.46 -20.62
CA PRO A 34 9.24 -5.43 -19.24
C PRO A 34 10.52 -5.28 -18.43
N GLY A 35 10.68 -4.15 -17.75
CA GLY A 35 11.89 -3.89 -16.97
C GLY A 35 12.14 -5.12 -16.11
N THR A 36 13.29 -5.77 -16.30
CA THR A 36 13.63 -7.02 -15.61
C THR A 36 13.33 -6.82 -14.14
N ILE A 37 12.33 -7.53 -13.64
CA ILE A 37 11.89 -7.40 -12.25
C ILE A 37 13.06 -7.90 -11.40
N ASP A 38 13.59 -7.05 -10.52
CA ASP A 38 14.56 -7.51 -9.53
C ASP A 38 13.92 -8.69 -8.78
N SER A 39 14.60 -9.84 -8.76
CA SER A 39 14.13 -11.03 -8.05
C SER A 39 13.65 -10.72 -6.62
N ASN A 40 14.33 -9.81 -5.92
CA ASN A 40 13.95 -9.37 -4.57
C ASN A 40 12.64 -8.57 -4.57
N MET A 41 12.40 -7.79 -5.62
CA MET A 41 11.17 -7.02 -5.80
C MET A 41 10.01 -7.94 -6.19
N SER A 42 10.23 -8.92 -7.08
CA SER A 42 9.22 -9.92 -7.43
C SER A 42 8.75 -10.70 -6.20
N THR A 43 9.67 -11.13 -5.33
CA THR A 43 9.32 -11.81 -4.08
C THR A 43 8.50 -10.92 -3.15
N LYS A 44 8.80 -9.62 -3.08
CA LYS A 44 8.03 -8.67 -2.26
C LYS A 44 6.64 -8.40 -2.81
N ILE A 45 6.49 -8.25 -4.13
CA ILE A 45 5.21 -7.93 -4.74
C ILE A 45 4.23 -9.13 -4.68
N ASN A 46 4.76 -10.35 -4.68
CA ASN A 46 3.97 -11.59 -4.61
C ASN A 46 3.80 -12.14 -3.19
N ALA A 47 4.26 -11.41 -2.17
CA ALA A 47 4.27 -11.94 -0.82
C ALA A 47 2.84 -12.15 -0.31
N SER A 48 2.56 -13.36 0.16
CA SER A 48 1.26 -13.67 0.76
C SER A 48 1.03 -12.81 2.00
N GLY A 49 -0.23 -12.50 2.29
CA GLY A 49 -0.62 -11.72 3.46
C GLY A 49 -0.62 -10.21 3.28
N GLN A 50 -0.11 -9.69 2.16
CA GLN A 50 -0.32 -8.29 1.76
C GLN A 50 -1.80 -7.96 1.58
N VAL A 51 -2.18 -6.73 1.93
CA VAL A 51 -3.53 -6.20 1.66
C VAL A 51 -3.72 -5.98 0.16
N TYR A 52 -2.69 -5.47 -0.52
CA TYR A 52 -2.68 -5.27 -1.97
C TYR A 52 -1.63 -6.19 -2.61
N ASN A 53 -2.08 -7.21 -3.34
CA ASN A 53 -1.21 -8.04 -4.17
C ASN A 53 -0.97 -7.33 -5.52
N ALA A 54 0.20 -6.70 -5.69
CA ALA A 54 0.41 -5.84 -6.84
C ALA A 54 0.54 -6.62 -8.16
N ASP A 55 1.03 -7.86 -8.13
CA ASP A 55 1.16 -8.67 -9.34
C ASP A 55 -0.22 -8.99 -9.93
N TYR A 56 -1.14 -9.47 -9.09
CA TYR A 56 -2.50 -9.79 -9.49
C TYR A 56 -3.29 -8.55 -9.93
N LEU A 57 -3.16 -7.45 -9.17
CA LEU A 57 -3.79 -6.17 -9.51
C LEU A 57 -3.29 -5.64 -10.87
N PHE A 58 -1.99 -5.73 -11.14
CA PHE A 58 -1.39 -5.27 -12.39
C PHE A 58 -1.82 -6.09 -13.60
N GLU A 59 -1.90 -7.41 -13.47
CA GLU A 59 -2.36 -8.32 -14.54
C GLU A 59 -3.80 -8.00 -15.01
N ASN A 60 -4.62 -7.50 -14.08
CA ASN A 60 -5.99 -7.08 -14.35
C ASN A 60 -6.14 -5.62 -14.79
N LYS A 61 -5.03 -4.90 -15.02
CA LYS A 61 -5.06 -3.56 -15.62
C LYS A 61 -5.89 -3.55 -16.91
N THR A 62 -6.71 -2.52 -17.07
CA THR A 62 -7.60 -2.37 -18.22
C THR A 62 -7.73 -0.90 -18.66
N PRO A 63 -7.74 -0.60 -19.97
CA PRO A 63 -8.05 0.76 -20.43
C PRO A 63 -9.50 1.16 -20.20
N TYR A 64 -10.42 0.20 -20.03
CA TYR A 64 -11.86 0.45 -20.02
C TYR A 64 -12.57 -0.13 -18.80
N VAL A 65 -13.42 0.67 -18.17
CA VAL A 65 -14.35 0.26 -17.11
C VAL A 65 -15.35 -0.80 -17.57
N GLY A 66 -15.69 -0.83 -18.86
CA GLY A 66 -16.61 -1.83 -19.43
C GLY A 66 -16.03 -3.24 -19.50
N ASN A 67 -14.73 -3.43 -19.23
CA ASN A 67 -14.17 -4.75 -19.06
C ASN A 67 -14.53 -5.29 -17.66
N ASN A 68 -15.78 -5.74 -17.51
CA ASN A 68 -16.33 -6.17 -16.24
C ASN A 68 -15.47 -7.24 -15.54
N SER A 69 -14.98 -8.23 -16.27
CA SER A 69 -14.13 -9.30 -15.74
C SER A 69 -12.88 -8.71 -15.07
N LYS A 70 -12.14 -7.84 -15.77
CA LYS A 70 -10.94 -7.21 -15.21
C LYS A 70 -11.25 -6.28 -14.05
N VAL A 71 -12.32 -5.47 -14.13
CA VAL A 71 -12.72 -4.57 -13.05
C VAL A 71 -13.09 -5.34 -11.77
N LEU A 72 -13.85 -6.43 -11.91
CA LEU A 72 -14.21 -7.30 -10.77
C LEU A 72 -12.97 -7.94 -10.15
N HIS A 73 -12.03 -8.46 -10.96
CA HIS A 73 -10.78 -9.01 -10.44
C HIS A 73 -9.92 -7.98 -9.70
N ILE A 74 -9.90 -6.72 -10.15
CA ILE A 74 -9.27 -5.63 -9.40
C ILE A 74 -9.95 -5.49 -8.04
N ILE A 75 -11.28 -5.33 -8.00
CA ILE A 75 -12.06 -5.13 -6.76
C ILE A 75 -11.87 -6.30 -5.78
N ASP A 76 -11.81 -7.53 -6.29
CA ASP A 76 -11.61 -8.75 -5.50
C ASP A 76 -10.23 -8.83 -4.83
N ASN A 77 -9.31 -7.93 -5.18
CA ASN A 77 -7.96 -7.85 -4.62
C ASN A 77 -7.67 -6.48 -3.98
N LEU A 78 -8.72 -5.72 -3.67
CA LEU A 78 -8.64 -4.51 -2.87
C LEU A 78 -8.91 -4.79 -1.39
N GLN A 79 -8.62 -3.80 -0.56
CA GLN A 79 -8.96 -3.86 0.85
C GLN A 79 -10.48 -4.02 1.00
N PHE A 80 -10.90 -4.89 1.92
CA PHE A 80 -12.30 -5.28 2.19
C PHE A 80 -12.99 -6.17 1.13
N ALA A 81 -12.27 -6.77 0.18
CA ALA A 81 -12.86 -7.64 -0.84
C ALA A 81 -13.78 -8.75 -0.30
N ASN A 82 -13.49 -9.32 0.88
CA ASN A 82 -14.31 -10.35 1.52
C ASN A 82 -15.75 -9.91 1.85
N TYR A 83 -15.98 -8.60 1.94
CA TYR A 83 -17.27 -8.00 2.26
C TYR A 83 -17.94 -7.38 1.03
N ARG A 84 -17.32 -7.50 -0.16
CA ARG A 84 -17.83 -6.85 -1.37
C ARG A 84 -19.09 -7.57 -1.84
N GLY A 85 -20.18 -6.82 -1.97
CA GLY A 85 -21.43 -7.23 -2.57
C GLY A 85 -21.50 -6.87 -4.05
N GLN A 86 -22.66 -6.38 -4.49
CA GLN A 86 -22.90 -6.05 -5.89
C GLN A 86 -21.98 -4.91 -6.37
N VAL A 87 -21.49 -5.06 -7.61
CA VAL A 87 -20.74 -4.03 -8.33
C VAL A 87 -21.57 -3.55 -9.52
N SER A 88 -21.68 -2.23 -9.68
CA SER A 88 -22.36 -1.59 -10.81
C SER A 88 -21.38 -0.75 -11.61
N LEU A 89 -21.41 -0.90 -12.94
CA LEU A 89 -20.52 -0.20 -13.87
C LEU A 89 -21.33 0.82 -14.67
N GLN A 90 -20.89 2.08 -14.67
CA GLN A 90 -21.49 3.17 -15.42
C GLN A 90 -20.67 3.39 -16.70
N THR A 91 -21.09 2.76 -17.79
CA THR A 91 -20.30 2.67 -19.04
C THR A 91 -20.95 3.33 -20.24
N GLU A 92 -22.19 3.79 -20.12
CA GLU A 92 -22.96 4.34 -21.25
C GLU A 92 -22.48 5.73 -21.67
N LYS A 93 -22.14 6.57 -20.71
CA LYS A 93 -21.69 7.96 -20.94
C LYS A 93 -20.68 8.39 -19.89
N THR A 94 -19.85 9.35 -20.27
CA THR A 94 -18.93 10.03 -19.35
C THR A 94 -19.72 10.94 -18.39
N PRO A 95 -19.26 11.12 -17.14
CA PRO A 95 -18.09 10.45 -16.53
C PRO A 95 -18.34 8.96 -16.28
N TYR A 96 -17.36 8.13 -16.61
CA TYR A 96 -17.46 6.69 -16.40
C TYR A 96 -17.23 6.34 -14.92
N GLY A 97 -17.96 5.36 -14.40
CA GLY A 97 -17.95 5.11 -12.96
C GLY A 97 -18.08 3.65 -12.54
N VAL A 98 -17.72 3.40 -11.29
CA VAL A 98 -17.91 2.11 -10.61
C VAL A 98 -18.52 2.38 -9.24
N THR A 99 -19.57 1.64 -8.91
CA THR A 99 -20.14 1.57 -7.57
C THR A 99 -19.93 0.18 -7.00
N VAL A 100 -19.37 0.08 -5.80
CA VAL A 100 -19.18 -1.18 -5.08
C VAL A 100 -19.94 -1.12 -3.76
N ASN A 101 -20.80 -2.10 -3.52
CA ASN A 101 -21.49 -2.26 -2.25
C ASN A 101 -20.62 -3.14 -1.33
N TYR A 102 -20.58 -2.83 -0.04
CA TYR A 102 -19.96 -3.63 1.01
C TYR A 102 -20.96 -3.90 2.11
N ASP A 103 -21.00 -5.14 2.57
CA ASP A 103 -21.78 -5.55 3.73
C ASP A 103 -20.86 -5.72 4.95
N PHE A 104 -20.98 -4.78 5.89
CA PHE A 104 -20.28 -4.78 7.16
C PHE A 104 -21.21 -5.01 8.35
N GLU A 105 -22.43 -5.53 8.14
CA GLU A 105 -23.38 -5.80 9.23
C GLU A 105 -22.88 -6.93 10.14
N ASN A 106 -22.18 -7.91 9.56
CA ASN A 106 -21.72 -9.13 10.24
C ASN A 106 -20.19 -9.29 10.17
N LEU A 107 -19.45 -8.34 10.75
CA LEU A 107 -17.98 -8.44 10.85
C LEU A 107 -17.59 -9.60 11.79
N ALA A 108 -16.72 -10.49 11.31
CA ALA A 108 -16.13 -11.53 12.15
C ALA A 108 -15.23 -10.91 13.22
N GLU A 109 -15.32 -11.40 14.45
CA GLU A 109 -14.54 -10.87 15.58
C GLU A 109 -13.02 -10.97 15.37
N GLU A 110 -12.60 -12.02 14.65
CA GLU A 110 -11.20 -12.30 14.35
C GLU A 110 -10.69 -11.63 13.07
N ASP A 111 -11.52 -10.85 12.36
CA ASP A 111 -11.06 -10.14 11.16
C ASP A 111 -10.12 -9.00 11.56
N TYR A 112 -8.89 -9.08 11.06
CA TYR A 112 -7.83 -8.09 11.30
C TYR A 112 -8.19 -6.68 10.78
N GLN A 113 -9.18 -6.54 9.90
CA GLN A 113 -9.68 -5.27 9.36
C GLN A 113 -10.83 -4.67 10.17
N LYS A 114 -11.40 -5.39 11.14
CA LYS A 114 -12.55 -4.93 11.95
C LYS A 114 -12.31 -3.56 12.58
N SER A 115 -11.14 -3.37 13.23
CA SER A 115 -10.78 -2.09 13.87
C SER A 115 -10.69 -0.91 12.89
N LYS A 116 -10.42 -1.17 11.61
CA LYS A 116 -10.45 -0.17 10.55
C LYS A 116 -11.87 0.14 10.14
N ILE A 117 -12.71 -0.87 9.94
CA ILE A 117 -14.09 -0.72 9.48
C ILE A 117 -14.92 0.05 10.52
N GLU A 118 -14.67 -0.17 11.80
CA GLU A 118 -15.35 0.52 12.90
C GLU A 118 -14.87 1.97 13.12
N ASN A 119 -13.76 2.37 12.50
CA ASN A 119 -13.21 3.72 12.57
C ASN A 119 -13.43 4.48 11.26
N GLU A 120 -14.32 5.46 11.25
CA GLU A 120 -14.76 6.18 10.05
C GLU A 120 -13.61 6.85 9.26
N GLU A 121 -12.68 7.52 9.94
CA GLU A 121 -11.55 8.18 9.29
C GLU A 121 -10.61 7.16 8.64
N ARG A 122 -10.34 6.03 9.31
CA ARG A 122 -9.47 4.97 8.79
C ARG A 122 -10.14 4.21 7.65
N LEU A 123 -11.45 3.97 7.73
CA LEU A 123 -12.25 3.37 6.67
C LEU A 123 -12.23 4.25 5.41
N LYS A 124 -12.49 5.56 5.56
CA LYS A 124 -12.43 6.54 4.47
C LYS A 124 -11.05 6.57 3.82
N LEU A 125 -9.98 6.52 4.61
CA LEU A 125 -8.62 6.50 4.10
C LEU A 125 -8.31 5.22 3.31
N ALA A 126 -8.76 4.04 3.78
CA ALA A 126 -8.64 2.80 3.01
C ALA A 126 -9.40 2.88 1.68
N PHE A 127 -10.61 3.43 1.66
CA PHE A 127 -11.32 3.63 0.40
C PHE A 127 -10.62 4.61 -0.54
N LYS A 128 -9.99 5.66 -0.03
CA LYS A 128 -9.18 6.56 -0.86
C LYS A 128 -7.97 5.84 -1.47
N ARG A 129 -7.36 4.89 -0.77
CA ARG A 129 -6.27 4.03 -1.29
C ARG A 129 -6.77 3.03 -2.34
N ASN A 130 -7.89 2.36 -2.07
CA ASN A 130 -8.58 1.53 -3.06
C ASN A 130 -8.87 2.34 -4.34
N ALA A 131 -9.36 3.57 -4.18
CA ALA A 131 -9.63 4.45 -5.31
C ALA A 131 -8.36 4.83 -6.08
N ALA A 132 -7.25 5.14 -5.39
CA ALA A 132 -5.98 5.43 -6.04
C ALA A 132 -5.48 4.25 -6.89
N LEU A 133 -5.57 3.02 -6.38
CA LEU A 133 -5.27 1.79 -7.13
C LEU A 133 -6.17 1.64 -8.35
N MET A 134 -7.49 1.76 -8.19
CA MET A 134 -8.44 1.63 -9.29
C MET A 134 -8.25 2.70 -10.37
N PHE A 135 -8.03 3.96 -9.99
CA PHE A 135 -7.75 5.04 -10.95
C PHE A 135 -6.42 4.86 -11.68
N SER A 136 -5.44 4.21 -11.04
CA SER A 136 -4.18 3.86 -11.70
C SER A 136 -4.35 2.71 -12.71
N LEU A 137 -5.19 1.72 -12.41
CA LEU A 137 -5.35 0.48 -13.20
C LEU A 137 -6.44 0.55 -14.27
N ILE A 138 -7.46 1.39 -14.10
CA ILE A 138 -8.61 1.50 -15.00
C ILE A 138 -8.52 2.82 -15.75
N GLY A 139 -8.18 2.76 -17.04
CA GLY A 139 -7.73 3.92 -17.82
C GLY A 139 -8.75 5.04 -17.99
N ASN A 140 -10.01 4.71 -18.23
CA ASN A 140 -11.09 5.68 -18.44
C ASN A 140 -12.01 5.86 -17.23
N LEU A 141 -11.65 5.34 -16.05
CA LEU A 141 -12.48 5.50 -14.85
C LEU A 141 -12.41 6.94 -14.33
N ASP A 142 -13.55 7.58 -14.12
CA ASP A 142 -13.63 8.97 -13.65
C ASP A 142 -14.13 9.05 -12.20
N ASN A 143 -15.14 8.24 -11.85
CA ASN A 143 -15.82 8.27 -10.56
C ASN A 143 -15.86 6.90 -9.88
N LEU A 144 -15.72 6.91 -8.55
CA LEU A 144 -15.86 5.75 -7.69
C LEU A 144 -16.81 6.05 -6.55
N THR A 145 -17.71 5.10 -6.28
CA THR A 145 -18.59 5.13 -5.11
C THR A 145 -18.47 3.82 -4.35
N PHE A 146 -18.16 3.90 -3.07
CA PHE A 146 -18.23 2.76 -2.15
C PHE A 146 -19.43 2.95 -1.22
N ILE A 147 -20.39 2.04 -1.27
CA ILE A 147 -21.58 2.04 -0.42
C ILE A 147 -21.35 0.99 0.66
N CYS A 148 -21.38 1.39 1.92
CA CYS A 148 -21.11 0.53 3.06
C CYS A 148 -22.38 0.36 3.87
N HIS A 149 -22.90 -0.86 3.95
CA HIS A 149 -24.03 -1.21 4.79
C HIS A 149 -23.52 -1.63 6.17
N GLN A 150 -23.97 -0.93 7.20
CA GLN A 150 -23.65 -1.16 8.60
C GLN A 150 -24.95 -1.28 9.41
N ASN A 151 -24.87 -1.82 10.63
CA ASN A 151 -26.03 -2.01 11.50
C ASN A 151 -26.82 -0.72 11.79
N ASN A 152 -26.20 0.46 11.63
CA ASN A 152 -26.81 1.78 11.85
C ASN A 152 -27.24 2.50 10.55
N GLY A 153 -27.17 1.82 9.40
CA GLY A 153 -27.54 2.38 8.10
C GLY A 153 -26.43 2.26 7.06
N SER A 154 -26.63 2.93 5.92
CA SER A 154 -25.67 2.92 4.81
C SER A 154 -24.89 4.22 4.74
N LYS A 155 -23.59 4.14 4.47
CA LYS A 155 -22.71 5.29 4.22
C LYS A 155 -22.12 5.21 2.82
N GLU A 156 -21.99 6.36 2.16
CA GLU A 156 -21.40 6.46 0.83
C GLU A 156 -20.07 7.21 0.87
N TYR A 157 -19.07 6.66 0.18
CA TYR A 157 -17.77 7.29 -0.03
C TYR A 157 -17.57 7.49 -1.53
N ILE A 158 -17.60 8.75 -1.96
CA ILE A 158 -17.47 9.13 -3.37
C ILE A 158 -16.08 9.73 -3.59
N PHE A 159 -15.41 9.28 -4.65
CA PHE A 159 -14.11 9.76 -5.07
C PHE A 159 -14.10 10.03 -6.57
N THR A 160 -13.61 11.18 -6.97
CA THR A 160 -13.25 11.46 -8.37
C THR A 160 -11.75 11.26 -8.59
N ARG A 161 -11.36 10.93 -9.82
CA ARG A 161 -9.94 10.85 -10.19
C ARG A 161 -9.21 12.16 -9.86
N ALA A 162 -9.83 13.29 -10.16
CA ALA A 162 -9.25 14.62 -9.96
C ALA A 162 -9.01 14.95 -8.47
N GLU A 163 -9.86 14.47 -7.56
CA GLU A 163 -9.68 14.67 -6.13
C GLU A 163 -8.56 13.78 -5.58
N VAL A 164 -8.54 12.50 -5.95
CA VAL A 164 -7.51 11.57 -5.48
C VAL A 164 -6.14 11.93 -6.03
N GLN A 165 -6.08 12.43 -7.27
CA GLN A 165 -4.84 12.89 -7.92
C GLN A 165 -4.08 13.95 -7.10
N LYS A 166 -4.77 14.78 -6.32
CA LYS A 166 -4.14 15.86 -5.53
C LYS A 166 -3.18 15.34 -4.46
N ASP A 167 -3.33 14.08 -4.03
CA ASP A 167 -2.46 13.46 -3.05
C ASP A 167 -1.15 12.92 -3.66
N TYR A 168 -1.01 12.94 -4.99
CA TYR A 168 0.09 12.30 -5.70
C TYR A 168 0.82 13.29 -6.63
N ASN A 169 2.15 13.24 -6.59
CA ASN A 169 3.01 14.14 -7.36
C ASN A 169 3.09 13.81 -8.86
N GLU A 170 2.59 12.65 -9.26
CA GLU A 170 2.56 12.17 -10.64
C GLU A 170 1.14 11.72 -10.98
N ASP A 171 0.77 11.75 -12.25
CA ASP A 171 -0.53 11.26 -12.70
C ASP A 171 -0.74 9.80 -12.27
N LEU A 172 -1.90 9.49 -11.70
CA LEU A 172 -2.24 8.15 -11.20
C LEU A 172 -2.02 7.04 -12.24
N LYS A 173 -2.21 7.33 -13.53
CA LYS A 173 -1.96 6.40 -14.65
C LYS A 173 -0.47 6.08 -14.82
N GLU A 174 0.41 6.98 -14.39
CA GLU A 174 1.86 6.81 -14.47
C GLU A 174 2.35 5.70 -13.54
N TYR A 175 1.69 5.49 -12.40
CA TYR A 175 2.06 4.44 -11.46
C TYR A 175 1.84 3.04 -12.02
N SER A 176 0.93 2.86 -12.99
CA SER A 176 0.66 1.57 -13.62
C SER A 176 1.33 1.38 -14.99
N LYS A 177 2.23 2.28 -15.41
CA LYS A 177 2.90 2.17 -16.72
C LYS A 177 3.75 0.91 -16.86
N ASP A 178 4.40 0.51 -15.79
CA ASP A 178 5.17 -0.71 -15.70
C ASP A 178 4.94 -1.42 -14.35
N LYS A 179 5.20 -2.72 -14.34
CA LYS A 179 4.92 -3.60 -13.21
C LYS A 179 5.75 -3.26 -11.97
N ASN A 180 7.00 -2.79 -12.13
CA ASN A 180 7.87 -2.47 -11.00
C ASN A 180 7.45 -1.18 -10.31
N LYS A 181 7.09 -0.15 -11.10
CA LYS A 181 6.56 1.10 -10.57
C LYS A 181 5.23 0.88 -9.87
N PHE A 182 4.35 0.05 -10.44
CA PHE A 182 3.09 -0.31 -9.79
C PHE A 182 3.31 -1.12 -8.50
N GLY A 183 4.22 -2.08 -8.53
CA GLY A 183 4.62 -2.84 -7.35
C GLY A 183 5.14 -1.95 -6.23
N SER A 184 5.97 -0.96 -6.56
CA SER A 184 6.47 0.02 -5.58
C SER A 184 5.33 0.88 -5.01
N PHE A 185 4.40 1.29 -5.86
CA PHE A 185 3.22 2.04 -5.46
C PHE A 185 2.34 1.23 -4.48
N ALA A 186 2.01 -0.01 -4.82
CA ALA A 186 1.23 -0.89 -3.95
C ALA A 186 1.94 -1.20 -2.62
N ILE A 187 3.27 -1.37 -2.62
CA ILE A 187 4.06 -1.53 -1.39
C ILE A 187 3.93 -0.29 -0.49
N THR A 188 4.02 0.92 -1.05
CA THR A 188 3.80 2.16 -0.28
C THR A 188 2.42 2.19 0.35
N LEU A 189 1.37 1.75 -0.36
CA LEU A 189 0.03 1.66 0.21
C LEU A 189 -0.11 0.54 1.26
N ASN A 190 0.62 -0.56 1.12
CA ASN A 190 0.67 -1.64 2.11
C ASN A 190 1.37 -1.22 3.42
N ASN A 191 2.37 -0.33 3.35
CA ASN A 191 3.09 0.19 4.52
C ASN A 191 2.15 0.88 5.51
N ASP A 192 1.14 1.57 5.00
CA ASP A 192 0.15 2.26 5.81
C ASP A 192 -0.86 1.34 6.52
N ASN A 193 -0.77 0.03 6.32
CA ASN A 193 -1.55 -0.97 7.04
C ASN A 193 -0.82 -1.47 8.30
N ILE A 194 0.32 -0.88 8.67
CA ILE A 194 0.94 -1.07 9.98
C ILE A 194 0.46 0.05 10.90
N ILE A 195 -0.13 -0.33 12.04
CA ILE A 195 -0.54 0.62 13.08
C ILE A 195 0.30 0.39 14.32
N VAL A 196 0.85 1.47 14.86
CA VAL A 196 1.65 1.47 16.08
C VAL A 196 0.78 1.99 17.22
N HIS A 197 0.63 1.18 18.25
CA HIS A 197 -0.02 1.51 19.52
C HIS A 197 1.07 1.70 20.56
N SER A 198 1.08 2.84 21.25
CA SER A 198 2.18 3.16 22.15
C SER A 198 1.77 3.99 23.36
N MET A 199 2.64 4.02 24.37
CA MET A 199 2.56 5.04 25.41
C MET A 199 2.96 6.38 24.83
N LYS A 200 2.26 7.45 25.22
CA LYS A 200 2.59 8.81 24.75
C LYS A 200 3.97 9.30 25.20
N LYS A 201 4.33 8.95 26.44
CA LYS A 201 5.56 9.43 27.08
C LYS A 201 6.15 8.36 27.99
N TYR A 202 7.47 8.39 28.11
CA TYR A 202 8.24 7.56 29.02
C TYR A 202 9.37 8.37 29.64
N SER A 203 9.71 8.08 30.89
CA SER A 203 10.95 8.55 31.51
C SER A 203 11.55 7.41 32.32
N PRO A 204 12.88 7.24 32.32
CA PRO A 204 13.57 6.33 33.22
C PRO A 204 13.22 6.46 34.72
N ALA A 205 12.76 7.64 35.16
CA ALA A 205 12.37 7.87 36.54
C ALA A 205 10.97 7.29 36.89
N MET A 206 10.22 6.79 35.90
CA MET A 206 8.90 6.19 36.13
C MET A 206 9.05 4.79 36.74
N SER A 207 8.73 4.68 38.04
CA SER A 207 8.91 3.43 38.81
C SER A 207 8.08 2.23 38.33
N SER A 208 6.96 2.47 37.62
CA SER A 208 6.00 1.44 37.21
C SER A 208 6.27 0.80 35.85
N VAL A 209 7.21 1.31 35.06
CA VAL A 209 7.47 0.87 33.68
C VAL A 209 8.95 0.99 33.36
N PHE A 210 9.54 -0.09 32.88
CA PHE A 210 10.98 -0.20 32.57
C PHE A 210 11.32 0.26 31.14
N GLY A 211 10.32 0.65 30.35
CA GLY A 211 10.48 1.16 29.00
C GLY A 211 9.18 1.72 28.45
N LEU A 212 9.30 2.41 27.31
CA LEU A 212 8.20 2.87 26.48
C LEU A 212 7.50 1.65 25.87
N LYS A 213 6.27 1.38 26.28
CA LYS A 213 5.49 0.24 25.82
C LYS A 213 4.94 0.50 24.42
N ILE A 214 5.17 -0.44 23.51
CA ILE A 214 4.81 -0.36 22.09
C ILE A 214 4.20 -1.70 21.66
N MET A 215 3.17 -1.65 20.84
CA MET A 215 2.64 -2.78 20.09
C MET A 215 2.40 -2.31 18.66
N SER A 216 2.46 -3.22 17.69
CA SER A 216 2.03 -2.91 16.34
C SER A 216 1.14 -4.01 15.82
N THR A 217 0.09 -3.58 15.12
CA THR A 217 -0.84 -4.44 14.41
C THR A 217 -0.61 -4.29 12.91
N TYR A 218 -0.99 -5.33 12.17
CA TYR A 218 -1.01 -5.30 10.72
C TYR A 218 -2.39 -5.76 10.27
N GLU A 219 -2.99 -5.00 9.37
CA GLU A 219 -4.35 -5.22 8.87
C GLU A 219 -4.35 -5.97 7.53
N GLY A 220 -3.28 -6.73 7.29
CA GLY A 220 -3.29 -7.92 6.44
C GLY A 220 -2.94 -9.14 7.31
N LYS A 221 -2.40 -10.20 6.70
CA LYS A 221 -1.91 -11.37 7.45
C LYS A 221 -0.42 -11.28 7.68
N ALA A 222 0.00 -11.18 8.94
CA ALA A 222 1.41 -11.23 9.35
C ALA A 222 1.61 -12.23 10.49
N ASP A 223 2.64 -13.06 10.40
CA ASP A 223 3.04 -13.99 11.47
C ASP A 223 3.81 -13.25 12.57
N ASN A 224 4.68 -12.32 12.17
CA ASN A 224 5.59 -11.61 13.06
C ASN A 224 5.67 -10.13 12.73
N ILE A 225 5.96 -9.33 13.76
CA ILE A 225 6.40 -7.95 13.65
C ILE A 225 7.86 -7.87 14.11
N ARG A 226 8.70 -7.29 13.27
CA ARG A 226 10.09 -7.00 13.58
C ARG A 226 10.30 -5.52 13.81
N TYR A 227 10.87 -5.19 14.95
CA TYR A 227 11.24 -3.84 15.35
C TYR A 227 12.75 -3.68 15.22
N THR A 228 13.20 -2.52 14.77
CA THR A 228 14.62 -2.14 14.75
C THR A 228 14.77 -0.70 15.21
N ALA A 229 15.54 -0.49 16.27
CA ALA A 229 15.83 0.83 16.82
C ALA A 229 17.21 1.31 16.36
N THR A 230 17.33 2.59 16.03
CA THR A 230 18.65 3.20 15.79
C THR A 230 19.48 3.22 17.07
N GLU A 231 18.85 3.56 18.18
CA GLU A 231 19.45 3.69 19.51
C GLU A 231 18.54 3.08 20.58
N GLY A 232 19.14 2.75 21.73
CA GLY A 232 18.47 2.10 22.84
C GLY A 232 18.21 0.62 22.55
N THR A 233 17.41 0.00 23.41
CA THR A 233 17.24 -1.44 23.43
C THR A 233 15.75 -1.80 23.42
N LEU A 234 15.39 -2.68 22.50
CA LEU A 234 14.08 -3.31 22.42
C LEU A 234 14.10 -4.60 23.23
N MET A 235 13.04 -4.86 23.98
CA MET A 235 12.91 -6.05 24.83
C MET A 235 11.45 -6.45 25.01
N ARG A 236 11.19 -7.74 25.29
CA ARG A 236 9.84 -8.22 25.64
C ARG A 236 9.57 -8.10 27.14
N ASN A 237 10.58 -8.34 27.97
CA ASN A 237 10.52 -8.22 29.42
C ASN A 237 11.92 -7.89 29.99
N ILE A 238 11.98 -7.51 31.28
CA ILE A 238 13.22 -7.12 31.98
C ILE A 238 14.25 -8.26 32.03
N SER A 239 13.81 -9.51 32.09
CA SER A 239 14.66 -10.68 32.34
C SER A 239 15.10 -11.43 31.07
N SER A 240 14.72 -10.98 29.87
CA SER A 240 14.93 -11.75 28.64
C SER A 240 16.35 -11.65 28.08
N GLU A 241 16.87 -12.79 27.62
CA GLU A 241 18.00 -12.90 26.68
C GLU A 241 17.67 -12.25 25.31
N ASN A 242 16.38 -12.07 25.00
CA ASN A 242 15.85 -11.47 23.78
C ASN A 242 15.73 -9.94 23.87
N ARG A 243 16.87 -9.26 24.03
CA ARG A 243 16.99 -7.81 23.99
C ARG A 243 18.05 -7.36 22.99
N GLY A 244 17.85 -6.22 22.35
CA GLY A 244 18.85 -5.64 21.46
C GLY A 244 18.30 -4.54 20.56
N LYS A 245 19.07 -4.14 19.55
CA LYS A 245 18.63 -3.15 18.55
C LYS A 245 17.54 -3.68 17.62
N THR A 246 17.42 -5.00 17.49
CA THR A 246 16.38 -5.65 16.68
C THR A 246 15.66 -6.70 17.51
N LEU A 247 14.34 -6.73 17.42
CA LEU A 247 13.49 -7.69 18.11
C LEU A 247 12.36 -8.13 17.19
N SER A 248 12.18 -9.44 17.03
CA SER A 248 11.05 -10.03 16.30
C SER A 248 10.09 -10.70 17.28
N VAL A 249 8.81 -10.41 17.17
CA VAL A 249 7.74 -10.97 18.02
C VAL A 249 6.54 -11.36 17.18
N PRO A 250 5.66 -12.27 17.64
CA PRO A 250 4.38 -12.50 17.00
C PRO A 250 3.58 -11.20 16.87
N ALA A 251 2.72 -11.12 15.85
CA ALA A 251 1.81 -9.99 15.69
C ALA A 251 0.99 -9.74 16.98
N ASN A 252 0.59 -8.48 17.21
CA ASN A 252 -0.19 -8.06 18.38
C ASN A 252 0.49 -8.33 19.74
N THR A 253 1.83 -8.42 19.76
CA THR A 253 2.61 -8.59 20.99
C THR A 253 3.18 -7.25 21.44
N TYR A 254 2.98 -6.92 22.73
CA TYR A 254 3.65 -5.78 23.35
C TYR A 254 5.15 -6.00 23.51
N ILE A 255 5.91 -4.95 23.23
CA ILE A 255 7.34 -4.83 23.50
C ILE A 255 7.60 -3.53 24.26
N TYR A 256 8.85 -3.37 24.70
CA TYR A 256 9.32 -2.18 25.38
C TYR A 256 10.58 -1.67 24.69
N TRP A 257 10.68 -0.36 24.54
CA TRP A 257 11.91 0.33 24.20
C TRP A 257 12.45 1.06 25.42
N SER A 258 13.75 0.93 25.70
CA SER A 258 14.38 1.62 26.83
C SER A 258 15.75 2.19 26.43
N PRO A 259 16.10 3.40 26.91
CA PRO A 259 17.43 3.97 26.72
C PRO A 259 18.46 3.43 27.72
N LEU A 260 18.07 2.62 28.73
CA LEU A 260 18.92 2.29 29.90
C LEU A 260 19.45 0.85 29.96
N THR A 261 19.67 0.16 28.84
CA THR A 261 20.16 -1.24 28.91
C THR A 261 21.27 -1.53 27.88
N GLY A 262 22.52 -1.68 28.36
CA GLY A 262 23.71 -2.02 27.55
C GLY A 262 24.67 -0.84 27.33
N ASP A 263 25.77 -1.08 26.58
CA ASP A 263 26.81 -0.08 26.25
C ASP A 263 26.18 1.21 25.69
N ASP A 264 26.11 2.23 26.54
CA ASP A 264 25.09 3.28 26.49
C ASP A 264 25.49 4.44 25.54
N THR A 265 25.06 4.34 24.28
CA THR A 265 25.08 5.46 23.32
C THR A 265 23.73 6.17 23.20
N SER A 266 22.64 5.58 23.70
CA SER A 266 21.27 6.08 23.57
C SER A 266 20.99 7.38 24.31
N LEU A 267 21.72 7.66 25.40
CA LEU A 267 21.59 8.94 26.09
C LEU A 267 22.07 10.14 25.26
N LYS A 268 22.71 9.94 24.11
CA LYS A 268 23.24 11.03 23.28
C LYS A 268 22.31 11.45 22.14
N ALA A 269 21.33 10.63 21.76
CA ALA A 269 20.47 10.91 20.62
C ALA A 269 19.20 11.66 21.04
N ASP A 270 18.97 12.82 20.44
CA ASP A 270 17.74 13.61 20.65
C ASP A 270 16.54 13.01 19.88
N LYS A 271 16.82 12.16 18.90
CA LYS A 271 15.82 11.50 18.05
C LYS A 271 16.19 10.05 17.79
N ILE A 272 15.27 9.15 18.11
CA ILE A 272 15.40 7.71 17.90
C ILE A 272 14.38 7.28 16.86
N ILE A 273 14.82 6.53 15.85
CA ILE A 273 13.93 5.99 14.82
C ILE A 273 13.69 4.52 15.12
N ILE A 274 12.42 4.16 15.23
CA ILE A 274 11.98 2.77 15.29
C ILE A 274 11.41 2.40 13.93
N LYS A 275 12.04 1.44 13.27
CA LYS A 275 11.51 0.78 12.08
C LYS A 275 10.69 -0.43 12.52
N VAL A 276 9.47 -0.55 11.99
CA VAL A 276 8.54 -1.66 12.19
C VAL A 276 8.35 -2.36 10.86
N GLU A 277 8.48 -3.68 10.83
CA GLU A 277 8.33 -4.49 9.62
C GLU A 277 7.33 -5.61 9.91
N ALA A 278 6.27 -5.69 9.11
CA ALA A 278 5.36 -6.83 9.11
C ALA A 278 5.96 -7.95 8.26
N LEU A 279 5.99 -9.15 8.82
CA LEU A 279 6.58 -10.34 8.22
C LEU A 279 5.53 -11.45 8.13
N ASN A 280 5.39 -12.05 6.96
CA ASN A 280 4.60 -13.25 6.76
C ASN A 280 5.48 -14.30 6.08
N GLN A 281 5.56 -15.51 6.66
CA GLN A 281 6.46 -16.57 6.23
C GLN A 281 7.93 -16.12 6.08
N GLY A 282 8.35 -15.18 6.94
CA GLY A 282 9.70 -14.58 6.92
C GLY A 282 9.92 -13.49 5.86
N ILE A 283 8.96 -13.24 4.99
CA ILE A 283 9.03 -12.21 3.94
C ILE A 283 8.46 -10.89 4.47
N LYS A 284 9.15 -9.77 4.21
CA LYS A 284 8.68 -8.43 4.56
C LYS A 284 7.55 -8.00 3.61
N ILE A 285 6.37 -7.77 4.18
CA ILE A 285 5.16 -7.40 3.43
C ILE A 285 4.76 -5.93 3.58
N ALA A 286 5.19 -5.28 4.66
CA ALA A 286 5.02 -3.86 4.90
C ALA A 286 6.12 -3.36 5.84
N GLU A 287 6.42 -2.06 5.78
CA GLU A 287 7.29 -1.39 6.73
C GLU A 287 6.78 0.00 7.09
N GLN A 288 7.02 0.41 8.33
CA GLN A 288 6.72 1.76 8.81
C GLN A 288 7.85 2.25 9.71
N LYS A 289 7.98 3.57 9.86
CA LYS A 289 8.90 4.19 10.81
C LYS A 289 8.15 5.18 11.69
N PHE A 290 8.53 5.25 12.95
CA PHE A 290 8.11 6.31 13.85
C PHE A 290 9.30 6.82 14.66
N CYS A 291 9.16 8.03 15.21
CA CYS A 291 10.20 8.70 15.96
C CYS A 291 9.85 8.74 17.44
N ILE A 292 10.86 8.52 18.26
CA ILE A 292 10.85 8.83 19.68
C ILE A 292 11.76 10.03 19.86
N ASN A 293 11.20 11.15 20.31
CA ASN A 293 11.95 12.37 20.59
C ASN A 293 12.34 12.41 22.05
N LYS A 294 13.51 12.96 22.34
CA LYS A 294 14.02 13.12 23.71
C LYS A 294 14.06 14.60 24.07
N GLU A 295 13.43 14.93 25.21
CA GLU A 295 13.51 16.24 25.84
C GLU A 295 13.94 16.05 27.31
N GLY A 296 15.21 16.33 27.60
CA GLY A 296 15.80 16.04 28.91
C GLY A 296 15.80 14.54 29.23
N LEU A 297 15.00 14.13 30.22
CA LEU A 297 14.82 12.71 30.61
C LEU A 297 13.48 12.13 30.13
N ILE A 298 12.73 12.86 29.32
CA ILE A 298 11.42 12.46 28.81
C ILE A 298 11.56 12.05 27.35
N TYR A 299 10.94 10.93 27.00
CA TYR A 299 10.86 10.37 25.67
C TYR A 299 9.40 10.39 25.21
N THR A 300 9.13 10.96 24.05
CA THR A 300 7.77 11.14 23.50
C THR A 300 7.66 10.58 22.09
N ILE A 301 6.50 10.01 21.76
CA ILE A 301 6.17 9.60 20.39
C ILE A 301 5.27 10.65 19.75
N GLU A 302 5.60 11.03 18.52
CA GLU A 302 4.73 11.87 17.69
C GLU A 302 3.58 11.02 17.12
N GLU A 303 2.35 11.44 17.42
CA GLU A 303 1.14 10.82 16.89
C GLU A 303 0.94 11.17 15.41
N ASN A 304 0.40 10.21 14.66
CA ASN A 304 -0.10 10.41 13.31
C ASN A 304 -1.18 9.37 13.02
N THR A 305 -1.71 9.34 11.80
CA THR A 305 -2.80 8.42 11.42
C THR A 305 -2.50 6.93 11.67
N ASN A 306 -1.22 6.54 11.64
CA ASN A 306 -0.77 5.16 11.84
C ASN A 306 0.02 4.97 13.16
N VAL A 307 0.13 6.01 13.99
CA VAL A 307 0.82 5.98 15.29
C VAL A 307 -0.08 6.60 16.34
N VAL A 308 -0.66 5.75 17.19
CA VAL A 308 -1.69 6.10 18.17
C VAL A 308 -1.12 5.94 19.58
N THR A 309 -1.35 6.92 20.46
CA THR A 309 -0.91 6.85 21.87
C THR A 309 -2.04 6.44 22.82
N ASP A 310 -2.52 5.22 22.67
CA ASP A 310 -3.65 4.63 23.40
C ASP A 310 -3.24 3.63 24.49
N VAL A 311 -1.94 3.37 24.64
CA VAL A 311 -1.40 2.45 25.65
C VAL A 311 -1.08 3.21 26.93
N LYS A 312 -1.49 2.65 28.07
CA LYS A 312 -1.16 3.15 29.41
C LYS A 312 0.20 2.68 29.90
#